data_AF-A0A4U9VHN8-F1
#
_entry.id   AF-A0A4U9VHN8-F1
#
_cell.length_a   1.000
_cell.length_b   1.000
_cell.length_c   1.000
_cell.angle_alpha   90.00
_cell.angle_beta   90.00
_cell.angle_gamma   90.00
#
_symmetry.space_group_name_H-M   'P 1'
#
loop_
_entity.id
_entity.type
_entity.pdbx_description
1 polymer ?
#
loop_
_entity_poly.entity_id
_entity_poly.type
_entity_poly.pdbx_seq_one_letter_code
_entity_poly.pdbx_strand_id
1 'polypeptide(L)'
;MPVCKKTTASQPFHAFYDFLAEEQHYASSEKSRQDAEYWRRYVTDAPSLPVLQKGGEDYGAECLHSEAVLPEHFSQQLSAFSERCGTGWPDLLLALSAAWLTFRLYEENKAEVQPIWVPVMNRRGMVAASVPALAVNILPLFVQVEPQEKVVDYVKRTAKTLRDLRAHGRYRIETLAADQGLGKERVTFSHR
;
A
#
# COMPACT_ATOMS: atom_id res chain seq x y z
N MET A 1 -25.94 -17.78 10.57
CA MET A 1 -25.83 -18.66 9.39
C MET A 1 -27.06 -18.48 8.52
N PRO A 2 -26.94 -17.81 7.36
CA PRO A 2 -27.63 -18.34 6.18
C PRO A 2 -26.83 -18.24 4.88
N VAL A 3 -26.89 -19.35 4.13
CA VAL A 3 -26.94 -19.48 2.66
C VAL A 3 -25.67 -19.10 1.89
N CYS A 4 -24.77 -20.09 1.77
CA CYS A 4 -23.94 -20.25 0.57
C CYS A 4 -24.88 -20.46 -0.62
N LYS A 5 -25.17 -19.38 -1.36
CA LYS A 5 -25.95 -19.45 -2.60
C LYS A 5 -25.12 -20.25 -3.62
N LYS A 6 -25.81 -21.16 -4.33
CA LYS A 6 -25.29 -22.00 -5.42
C LYS A 6 -24.15 -21.34 -6.18
N THR A 7 -22.97 -21.94 -6.15
CA THR A 7 -21.84 -21.58 -6.99
C THR A 7 -22.22 -21.84 -8.45
N THR A 8 -22.68 -20.81 -9.16
CA THR A 8 -22.67 -20.80 -10.62
C THR A 8 -21.25 -21.15 -11.05
N ALA A 9 -21.08 -22.08 -12.00
CA ALA A 9 -19.75 -22.47 -12.49
C ALA A 9 -18.91 -21.20 -12.74
N SER A 10 -17.84 -21.03 -11.96
CA SER A 10 -16.98 -19.85 -12.03
C SER A 10 -16.40 -19.76 -13.44
N GLN A 11 -16.45 -18.58 -14.06
CA GLN A 11 -15.74 -18.34 -15.31
C GLN A 11 -14.27 -18.77 -15.15
N PRO A 12 -13.68 -19.47 -16.14
CA PRO A 12 -12.28 -19.85 -16.07
C PRO A 12 -11.41 -18.61 -15.97
N PHE A 13 -10.25 -18.74 -15.32
CA PHE A 13 -9.26 -17.68 -15.31
C PHE A 13 -8.80 -17.34 -16.73
N HIS A 14 -8.45 -16.08 -16.92
CA HIS A 14 -7.83 -15.60 -18.15
C HIS A 14 -6.40 -16.12 -18.27
N ALA A 15 -5.84 -16.04 -19.48
CA ALA A 15 -4.48 -16.51 -19.72
C ALA A 15 -3.47 -15.57 -19.03
N PHE A 16 -2.42 -16.14 -18.45
CA PHE A 16 -1.32 -15.34 -17.89
C PHE A 16 -0.66 -14.44 -18.94
N TYR A 17 -0.67 -14.84 -20.21
CA TYR A 17 -0.20 -14.03 -21.32
C TYR A 17 -0.94 -12.69 -21.45
N ASP A 18 -2.24 -12.66 -21.16
CA ASP A 18 -3.04 -11.42 -21.22
C ASP A 18 -2.54 -10.40 -20.19
N PHE A 19 -2.14 -10.86 -19.00
CA PHE A 19 -1.53 -10.02 -17.97
C PHE A 19 -0.16 -9.48 -18.42
N LEU A 20 0.68 -10.32 -19.03
CA LEU A 20 1.99 -9.87 -19.53
C LEU A 20 1.85 -8.83 -20.65
N ALA A 21 0.92 -9.04 -21.57
CA ALA A 21 0.64 -8.09 -22.65
C ALA A 21 0.16 -6.74 -22.10
N GLU A 22 -0.71 -6.77 -21.08
CA GLU A 22 -1.20 -5.56 -20.40
C GLU A 22 -0.07 -4.79 -19.69
N GLU A 23 0.84 -5.49 -18.99
CA GLU A 23 1.98 -4.85 -18.32
C GLU A 23 2.99 -4.24 -19.32
N GLN A 24 3.26 -4.92 -20.45
CA GLN A 24 4.12 -4.38 -21.53
C GLN A 24 3.49 -3.15 -22.18
N HIS A 25 2.18 -3.19 -22.44
CA HIS A 25 1.47 -2.04 -22.96
C HIS A 25 1.50 -0.87 -21.98
N TYR A 26 1.28 -1.13 -20.68
CA TYR A 26 1.40 -0.11 -19.64
C TYR A 26 2.79 0.52 -19.63
N ALA A 27 3.87 -0.27 -19.64
CA ALA A 27 5.25 0.23 -19.56
C ALA A 27 5.61 1.24 -20.67
N SER A 28 5.04 1.06 -21.87
CA SER A 28 5.23 1.95 -23.02
C SER A 28 4.16 3.05 -23.17
N SER A 29 3.18 3.08 -22.26
CA SER A 29 2.05 4.01 -22.34
C SER A 29 2.34 5.39 -21.77
N GLU A 30 1.52 6.37 -22.17
CA GLU A 30 1.50 7.69 -21.56
C GLU A 30 1.13 7.64 -20.06
N LYS A 31 0.31 6.67 -19.64
CA LYS A 31 -0.05 6.49 -18.23
C LYS A 31 1.17 6.17 -17.37
N SER A 32 2.09 5.33 -17.86
CA SER A 32 3.34 5.03 -17.16
C SER A 32 4.21 6.28 -16.96
N ARG A 33 4.29 7.16 -17.97
CA ARG A 33 4.99 8.45 -17.86
C ARG A 33 4.36 9.38 -16.83
N GLN A 34 3.04 9.50 -16.84
CA GLN A 34 2.30 10.29 -15.85
C GLN A 34 2.50 9.77 -14.43
N ASP A 35 2.53 8.44 -14.27
CA ASP A 35 2.76 7.81 -12.97
C ASP A 35 4.19 8.05 -12.48
N ALA A 36 5.18 7.95 -13.36
CA ALA A 36 6.57 8.29 -13.03
C ALA A 36 6.70 9.75 -12.55
N GLU A 37 6.03 10.69 -13.22
CA GLU A 37 6.02 12.10 -12.80
C GLU A 37 5.33 12.32 -11.45
N TYR A 38 4.19 11.67 -11.24
CA TYR A 38 3.48 11.71 -9.96
C TYR A 38 4.39 11.21 -8.83
N TRP A 39 4.98 10.03 -9.01
CA TRP A 39 5.82 9.41 -7.99
C TRP A 39 7.07 10.24 -7.69
N ARG A 40 7.73 10.77 -8.72
CA ARG A 40 8.86 11.68 -8.55
C ARG A 40 8.51 12.88 -7.67
N ARG A 41 7.36 13.53 -7.90
CA ARG A 41 6.90 14.66 -7.06
C ARG A 41 6.62 14.19 -5.64
N TYR A 42 5.83 13.13 -5.51
CA TYR A 42 5.38 12.60 -4.22
C TYR A 42 6.54 12.20 -3.29
N VAL A 43 7.62 11.61 -3.81
CA VAL A 43 8.79 11.25 -2.99
C VAL A 43 9.77 12.39 -2.78
N THR A 44 9.81 13.39 -3.68
CA THR A 44 10.69 14.58 -3.52
C THR A 44 10.20 15.46 -2.37
N ASP A 45 8.88 15.55 -2.20
CA ASP A 45 8.25 16.35 -1.15
C ASP A 45 8.25 15.65 0.23
N ALA A 46 8.76 14.42 0.30
CA ALA A 46 8.73 13.59 1.51
C ALA A 46 10.09 13.53 2.22
N PRO A 47 10.12 13.24 3.53
CA PRO A 47 11.37 12.98 4.23
C PRO A 47 12.12 11.79 3.60
N SER A 48 13.44 11.78 3.79
CA SER A 48 14.26 10.65 3.37
C SER A 48 13.69 9.35 3.94
N LEU A 49 13.29 8.44 3.07
CA LEU A 49 12.88 7.11 3.48
C LEU A 49 14.07 6.43 4.15
N PRO A 50 13.99 6.02 5.42
CA PRO A 50 15.05 5.22 6.01
C PRO A 50 15.11 3.91 5.23
N VAL A 51 16.21 3.69 4.52
CA VAL A 51 16.47 2.40 3.91
C VAL A 51 16.75 1.45 5.06
N LEU A 52 15.80 0.54 5.32
CA LEU A 52 16.08 -0.58 6.21
C LEU A 52 17.24 -1.34 5.58
N GLN A 53 18.41 -1.27 6.22
CA GLN A 53 19.48 -2.17 5.86
C GLN A 53 18.95 -3.57 6.10
N LYS A 54 18.83 -4.34 5.01
CA LYS A 54 18.46 -5.75 5.07
C LYS A 54 19.45 -6.39 6.06
N GLY A 55 18.98 -6.73 7.27
CA GLY A 55 19.69 -7.69 8.11
C GLY A 55 19.94 -8.94 7.28
N GLY A 56 20.97 -9.73 7.60
CA GLY A 56 21.34 -10.90 6.79
C GLY A 56 20.14 -11.74 6.33
N GLU A 57 20.27 -12.45 5.22
CA GLU A 57 19.17 -13.23 4.59
C GLU A 57 18.60 -14.37 5.45
N ASP A 58 19.07 -14.48 6.68
CA ASP A 58 18.63 -15.40 7.72
C ASP A 58 17.31 -14.88 8.32
N TYR A 59 16.24 -14.95 7.53
CA TYR A 59 14.90 -14.79 8.07
C TYR A 59 14.70 -15.90 9.10
N GLY A 60 14.42 -15.54 10.36
CA GLY A 60 14.15 -16.51 11.41
C GLY A 60 13.09 -17.51 10.94
N ALA A 61 13.34 -18.81 11.15
CA ALA A 61 12.45 -19.88 10.68
C ALA A 61 11.02 -19.79 11.24
N GLU A 62 10.81 -19.02 12.31
CA GLU A 62 9.52 -18.83 12.97
C GLU A 62 9.21 -17.33 13.14
N CYS A 63 8.01 -16.94 12.71
CA CYS A 63 7.49 -15.59 12.88
C CYS A 63 6.76 -15.48 14.23
N LEU A 64 7.09 -14.47 15.03
CA LEU A 64 6.26 -14.12 16.18
C LEU A 64 4.93 -13.53 15.70
N HIS A 65 3.83 -14.12 16.14
CA HIS A 65 2.48 -13.69 15.76
C HIS A 65 1.59 -13.52 17.00
N SER A 66 0.70 -12.54 16.95
CA SER A 66 -0.35 -12.32 17.95
C SER A 66 -1.65 -11.95 17.23
N GLU A 67 -2.75 -12.52 17.71
CA GLU A 67 -4.10 -12.27 17.21
C GLU A 67 -4.98 -11.79 18.36
N ALA A 68 -5.90 -10.87 18.05
CA ALA A 68 -6.93 -10.42 18.98
C ALA A 68 -8.29 -10.41 18.28
N VAL A 69 -9.31 -10.97 18.95
CA VAL A 69 -10.68 -10.92 18.47
C VAL A 69 -11.26 -9.55 18.77
N LEU A 70 -11.70 -8.83 17.74
CA LEU A 70 -12.35 -7.54 17.90
C LEU A 70 -13.82 -7.74 18.35
N PRO A 71 -14.33 -6.92 19.28
CA PRO A 71 -15.72 -7.00 19.72
C PRO A 71 -16.71 -6.83 18.55
N GLU A 72 -17.87 -7.48 18.63
CA GLU A 72 -18.88 -7.45 17.55
C GLU A 72 -19.31 -6.02 17.15
N HIS A 73 -19.41 -5.12 18.13
CA HIS A 73 -19.78 -3.73 17.88
C HIS A 73 -18.71 -2.93 17.13
N PHE A 74 -17.45 -3.39 17.12
CA PHE A 74 -16.35 -2.69 16.46
C PHE A 74 -16.60 -2.54 14.96
N SER A 75 -16.99 -3.62 14.29
CA SER A 75 -17.26 -3.61 12.84
C SER A 75 -18.40 -2.66 12.46
N GLN A 76 -19.44 -2.57 13.31
CA GLN A 76 -20.57 -1.66 13.10
C GLN A 76 -20.15 -0.20 13.30
N GLN A 77 -19.39 0.08 14.36
CA GLN A 77 -18.87 1.42 14.63
C GLN A 77 -17.89 1.89 13.55
N LEU A 78 -17.00 1.01 13.08
CA LEU A 78 -16.06 1.28 12.00
C LEU A 78 -16.82 1.61 10.70
N SER A 79 -17.84 0.81 10.37
CA SER A 79 -18.68 1.04 9.19
C SER A 79 -19.39 2.40 9.28
N ALA A 80 -20.09 2.68 10.38
CA ALA A 80 -20.79 3.94 10.59
C ALA A 80 -19.83 5.15 10.57
N PHE A 81 -18.62 5.00 11.12
CA PHE A 81 -17.63 6.06 11.08
C PHE A 81 -17.04 6.26 9.68
N SER A 82 -16.86 5.19 8.90
CA SER A 82 -16.41 5.27 7.51
C SER A 82 -17.41 6.03 6.64
N GLU A 83 -18.71 5.81 6.84
CA GLU A 83 -19.80 6.52 6.16
C GLU A 83 -19.78 8.02 6.49
N ARG A 84 -19.65 8.37 7.78
CA ARG A 84 -19.52 9.77 8.22
C ARG A 84 -18.30 10.47 7.62
N CYS A 85 -17.21 9.73 7.42
CA CYS A 85 -15.99 10.24 6.79
C CYS A 85 -16.07 10.26 5.25
N GLY A 86 -17.03 9.56 4.64
CA GLY A 86 -17.10 9.37 3.19
C GLY A 86 -15.95 8.53 2.65
N THR A 87 -15.46 7.54 3.42
CA THR A 87 -14.33 6.67 3.08
C THR A 87 -14.74 5.20 3.18
N GLY A 88 -13.98 4.30 2.55
CA GLY A 88 -14.18 2.87 2.76
C GLY A 88 -13.65 2.44 4.13
N TRP A 89 -14.31 1.47 4.79
CA TRP A 89 -13.84 0.94 6.07
C TRP A 89 -12.37 0.45 6.05
N PRO A 90 -11.80 -0.12 4.97
CA PRO A 90 -10.39 -0.51 4.96
C PRO A 90 -9.45 0.69 5.03
N ASP A 91 -9.81 1.79 4.36
CA ASP A 91 -9.02 3.02 4.35
C ASP A 91 -9.09 3.73 5.71
N LEU A 92 -10.27 3.70 6.34
CA LEU A 92 -10.43 4.18 7.71
C LEU A 92 -9.56 3.36 8.68
N LEU A 93 -9.63 2.03 8.62
CA LEU A 93 -8.83 1.18 9.50
C LEU A 93 -7.34 1.41 9.30
N LEU A 94 -6.88 1.47 8.04
CA LEU A 94 -5.49 1.77 7.71
C LEU A 94 -5.04 3.13 8.26
N ALA A 95 -5.86 4.18 8.10
CA ALA A 95 -5.55 5.50 8.64
C ALA A 95 -5.45 5.48 10.17
N LEU A 96 -6.40 4.84 10.85
CA LEU A 96 -6.36 4.73 12.32
C LEU A 96 -5.15 3.92 12.82
N SER A 97 -4.82 2.81 12.14
CA SER A 97 -3.64 2.01 12.43
C SER A 97 -2.36 2.81 12.22
N ALA A 98 -2.27 3.57 11.13
CA ALA A 98 -1.13 4.43 10.86
C ALA A 98 -0.95 5.50 11.94
N ALA A 99 -2.03 6.20 12.33
CA ALA A 99 -1.98 7.17 13.42
C ALA A 99 -1.54 6.52 14.74
N TRP A 100 -2.09 5.35 15.07
CA TRP A 100 -1.70 4.60 16.27
C TRP A 100 -0.21 4.24 16.27
N LEU A 101 0.32 3.76 15.14
CA LEU A 101 1.74 3.46 14.97
C LEU A 101 2.59 4.72 15.15
N THR A 102 2.19 5.85 14.55
CA THR A 102 2.85 7.15 14.74
C THR A 102 2.94 7.52 16.22
N PHE A 103 1.84 7.40 16.96
CA PHE A 103 1.82 7.74 18.38
C PHE A 103 2.63 6.78 19.28
N ARG A 104 2.68 5.50 18.93
CA ARG A 104 3.33 4.46 19.75
C ARG A 104 4.81 4.30 19.50
N LEU A 105 5.26 4.46 18.27
CA LEU A 105 6.65 4.18 17.88
C LEU A 105 7.52 5.44 17.84
N TYR A 106 6.91 6.62 17.68
CA TYR A 106 7.65 7.87 17.44
C TYR A 106 7.38 8.90 18.54
N GLU A 107 7.42 8.46 19.80
CA GLU A 107 7.03 9.28 20.98
C GLU A 107 7.77 10.63 21.08
N GLU A 108 8.99 10.73 20.53
CA GLU A 108 9.81 11.96 20.52
C GLU A 108 9.61 12.83 19.26
N ASN A 109 9.15 12.26 18.12
CA ASN A 109 9.01 12.94 16.82
C ASN A 109 7.57 12.88 16.26
N LYS A 110 6.57 13.11 17.12
CA LYS A 110 5.13 13.00 16.79
C LYS A 110 4.66 13.88 15.63
N ALA A 111 5.42 14.91 15.27
CA ALA A 111 5.10 15.85 14.19
C ALA A 111 5.85 15.58 12.87
N GLU A 112 6.80 14.64 12.83
CA GLU A 112 7.48 14.29 11.57
C GLU A 112 6.61 13.38 10.70
N VAL A 113 6.68 13.60 9.40
CA VAL A 113 6.06 12.74 8.38
C VAL A 113 6.71 11.36 8.44
N GLN A 114 5.91 10.31 8.66
CA GLN A 114 6.38 8.92 8.77
C GLN A 114 5.93 8.06 7.58
N PRO A 115 6.80 7.23 6.98
CA PRO A 115 6.40 6.31 5.94
C PRO A 115 5.73 5.05 6.51
N ILE A 116 4.53 4.74 6.04
CA ILE A 116 3.84 3.48 6.26
C ILE A 116 3.75 2.73 4.93
N TRP A 117 4.31 1.53 4.86
CA TRP A 117 4.29 0.72 3.64
C TRP A 117 2.96 -0.01 3.48
N VAL A 118 2.24 0.29 2.40
CA VAL A 118 0.88 -0.20 2.17
C VAL A 118 0.85 -1.12 0.96
N PRO A 119 0.43 -2.39 1.12
CA PRO A 119 0.23 -3.27 -0.04
C PRO A 119 -1.01 -2.81 -0.83
N VAL A 120 -0.83 -2.63 -2.12
CA VAL A 120 -1.91 -2.38 -3.08
C VAL A 120 -2.00 -3.55 -4.06
N MET A 121 -3.21 -4.06 -4.25
CA MET A 121 -3.40 -5.28 -5.03
C MET A 121 -3.22 -5.08 -6.54
N ASN A 122 -3.44 -3.87 -7.06
CA ASN A 122 -3.43 -3.55 -8.51
C ASN A 122 -4.24 -4.54 -9.36
N ARG A 123 -5.46 -4.87 -8.93
CA ARG A 123 -6.34 -5.80 -9.66
C ARG A 123 -7.58 -5.15 -10.24
N ARG A 124 -8.15 -4.16 -9.56
CA ARG A 124 -9.43 -3.57 -9.96
C ARG A 124 -9.30 -2.84 -11.29
N GLY A 125 -10.13 -3.21 -12.27
CA GLY A 125 -10.13 -2.60 -13.61
C GLY A 125 -8.98 -3.06 -14.51
N MET A 126 -8.28 -4.14 -14.16
CA MET A 126 -7.15 -4.69 -14.88
C MET A 126 -7.37 -6.17 -15.18
N VAL A 127 -6.61 -6.71 -16.13
CA VAL A 127 -6.64 -8.15 -16.47
C VAL A 127 -6.30 -9.02 -15.25
N ALA A 128 -5.45 -8.50 -14.35
CA ALA A 128 -5.07 -9.14 -13.08
C ALA A 128 -6.25 -9.46 -12.13
N ALA A 129 -7.46 -8.91 -12.34
CA ALA A 129 -8.65 -9.31 -11.58
C ALA A 129 -9.05 -10.78 -11.85
N SER A 130 -8.79 -11.26 -13.07
CA SER A 130 -9.20 -12.59 -13.55
C SER A 130 -8.02 -13.51 -13.89
N VAL A 131 -6.79 -13.09 -13.56
CA VAL A 131 -5.55 -13.86 -13.78
C VAL A 131 -4.84 -14.04 -12.44
N PRO A 132 -4.53 -15.29 -12.02
CA PRO A 132 -3.60 -15.54 -10.92
C PRO A 132 -2.20 -15.03 -11.28
N ALA A 133 -1.84 -13.85 -10.76
CA ALA A 133 -0.55 -13.20 -11.00
C ALA A 133 -0.09 -12.38 -9.78
N LEU A 134 1.22 -12.14 -9.68
CA LEU A 134 1.84 -11.26 -8.69
C LEU A 134 1.71 -9.79 -9.12
N ALA A 135 0.50 -9.26 -8.99
CA ALA A 135 0.20 -7.86 -9.31
C ALA A 135 0.41 -6.90 -8.12
N VAL A 136 0.55 -7.44 -6.89
CA VAL A 136 0.71 -6.63 -5.68
C VAL A 136 1.93 -5.72 -5.80
N ASN A 137 1.76 -4.47 -5.37
CA ASN A 137 2.83 -3.48 -5.24
C ASN A 137 2.79 -2.93 -3.81
N ILE A 138 3.91 -2.42 -3.31
CA ILE A 138 3.99 -1.83 -1.97
C ILE A 138 4.26 -0.34 -2.14
N LEU A 139 3.37 0.50 -1.61
CA LEU A 139 3.42 1.94 -1.78
C LEU A 139 3.77 2.64 -0.44
N PRO A 140 4.63 3.67 -0.45
CA PRO A 140 4.88 4.48 0.74
C PRO A 140 3.73 5.46 0.97
N LEU A 141 2.95 5.26 2.04
CA LEU A 141 2.01 6.25 2.54
C LEU A 141 2.73 7.14 3.56
N PHE A 142 2.94 8.41 3.22
CA PHE A 142 3.49 9.39 4.14
C PHE A 142 2.40 9.92 5.07
N VAL A 143 2.56 9.65 6.35
CA VAL A 143 1.56 9.94 7.39
C VAL A 143 2.08 11.02 8.32
N GLN A 144 1.26 12.05 8.51
CA GLN A 144 1.49 13.13 9.45
C GLN A 144 0.24 13.27 10.29
N VAL A 145 0.40 13.26 11.61
CA VAL A 145 -0.72 13.40 12.55
C VAL A 145 -0.51 14.69 13.35
N GLU A 146 -1.37 15.67 13.10
CA GLU A 146 -1.30 16.95 13.81
C GLU A 146 -1.96 16.83 15.20
N PRO A 147 -1.33 17.28 16.29
CA PRO A 147 -1.86 17.11 17.66
C PRO A 147 -3.27 17.65 17.90
N GLN A 148 -3.72 18.61 17.10
CA GLN A 148 -5.03 19.27 17.22
C GLN A 148 -5.96 19.00 16.02
N GLU A 149 -5.56 18.15 15.07
CA GLU A 149 -6.40 17.81 13.92
C GLU A 149 -7.56 16.91 14.35
N LYS A 150 -8.75 17.20 13.84
CA LYS A 150 -9.91 16.34 14.08
C LYS A 150 -9.68 15.02 13.34
N VAL A 151 -10.00 13.91 14.01
CA VAL A 151 -9.86 12.55 13.43
C VAL A 151 -10.54 12.44 12.05
N VAL A 152 -11.69 13.08 11.85
CA VAL A 152 -12.40 13.07 10.56
C VAL A 152 -11.58 13.73 9.44
N ASP A 153 -10.91 14.83 9.75
CA ASP A 153 -10.11 15.59 8.78
C ASP A 153 -8.84 14.80 8.41
N TYR A 154 -8.18 14.22 9.42
CA TYR A 154 -7.06 13.30 9.24
C TYR A 154 -7.43 12.10 8.35
N VAL A 155 -8.56 11.44 8.64
CA VAL A 155 -9.02 10.27 7.87
C VAL A 155 -9.34 10.67 6.43
N LYS A 156 -10.03 11.79 6.21
CA LYS A 156 -10.37 12.26 4.86
C LYS A 156 -9.12 12.58 4.04
N ARG A 157 -8.14 13.26 4.65
CA ARG A 157 -6.86 13.59 4.03
C ARG A 157 -6.08 12.32 3.68
N THR A 158 -5.90 11.41 4.63
CA THR A 158 -5.20 10.14 4.42
C THR A 158 -5.88 9.26 3.37
N ALA A 159 -7.22 9.17 3.39
CA ALA A 159 -7.96 8.43 2.37
C ALA A 159 -7.86 9.07 0.98
N LYS A 160 -7.76 10.40 0.89
CA LYS A 160 -7.49 11.08 -0.39
C LYS A 160 -6.11 10.69 -0.92
N THR A 161 -5.07 10.79 -0.08
CA THR A 161 -3.72 10.35 -0.44
C THR A 161 -3.71 8.89 -0.90
N LEU A 162 -4.36 7.99 -0.17
CA LEU A 162 -4.46 6.58 -0.55
C LEU A 162 -5.14 6.35 -1.91
N ARG A 163 -6.17 7.13 -2.25
CA ARG A 163 -6.81 7.05 -3.57
C ARG A 163 -5.86 7.50 -4.66
N ASP A 164 -5.12 8.58 -4.45
CA ASP A 164 -4.15 9.10 -5.41
C ASP A 164 -3.02 8.07 -5.60
N LEU A 165 -2.45 7.53 -4.51
CA LEU A 165 -1.43 6.47 -4.58
C LEU A 165 -1.90 5.24 -5.36
N ARG A 166 -3.14 4.79 -5.14
CA ARG A 166 -3.71 3.65 -5.89
C ARG A 166 -3.97 3.97 -7.36
N ALA A 167 -4.32 5.21 -7.70
CA ALA A 167 -4.48 5.63 -9.09
C ALA A 167 -3.16 5.55 -9.88
N HIS A 168 -2.03 5.71 -9.18
CA HIS A 168 -0.66 5.60 -9.72
C HIS A 168 0.04 4.29 -9.28
N GLY A 169 -0.69 3.34 -8.71
CA GLY A 169 -0.14 2.17 -8.02
C GLY A 169 0.48 1.11 -8.93
N ARG A 170 0.22 1.17 -10.24
CA ARG A 170 0.84 0.28 -11.25
C ARG A 170 2.33 0.53 -11.41
N TYR A 171 2.78 1.75 -11.15
CA TYR A 171 4.19 2.10 -11.27
C TYR A 171 4.98 1.45 -10.12
N ARG A 172 5.91 0.58 -10.48
CA ARG A 172 6.57 -0.34 -9.56
C ARG A 172 7.54 0.39 -8.64
N ILE A 173 7.54 0.02 -7.36
CA ILE A 173 8.41 0.65 -6.36
C ILE A 173 9.90 0.43 -6.68
N GLU A 174 10.23 -0.68 -7.35
CA GLU A 174 11.57 -0.99 -7.83
C GLU A 174 12.00 -0.05 -8.97
N THR A 175 11.08 0.26 -9.89
CA THR A 175 11.30 1.26 -10.94
C THR A 175 11.46 2.65 -10.33
N LEU A 176 10.62 3.00 -9.34
CA LEU A 176 10.76 4.25 -8.61
C LEU A 176 12.12 4.35 -7.91
N ALA A 177 12.56 3.30 -7.21
CA ALA A 177 13.85 3.27 -6.55
C ALA A 177 15.00 3.47 -7.55
N ALA A 178 14.96 2.76 -8.69
CA ALA A 178 15.95 2.91 -9.75
C ALA A 178 15.98 4.34 -10.32
N ASP A 179 14.82 4.95 -10.57
CA ASP A 179 14.69 6.33 -11.08
C ASP A 179 15.20 7.38 -10.08
N GLN A 180 15.11 7.10 -8.77
CA GLN A 180 15.70 7.92 -7.70
C GLN A 180 17.19 7.62 -7.44
N GLY A 181 17.80 6.69 -8.20
CA GLY A 181 19.18 6.25 -8.00
C GLY A 181 19.39 5.35 -6.76
N LEU A 182 18.30 4.96 -6.09
CA LEU A 182 18.27 4.05 -4.95
C LEU A 182 18.36 2.61 -5.49
N GLY A 183 19.58 2.04 -5.52
CA GLY A 183 19.83 0.70 -6.06
C GLY A 183 21.15 0.52 -6.80
N LYS A 184 22.02 1.54 -6.85
CA LYS A 184 23.37 1.44 -7.45
C LYS A 184 24.49 1.04 -6.49
N GLU A 185 24.20 0.65 -5.25
CA GLU A 185 25.18 -0.12 -4.48
C GLU A 185 25.12 -1.57 -4.96
N ARG A 186 25.96 -1.84 -5.97
CA ARG A 186 26.26 -3.18 -6.45
C ARG A 186 26.59 -4.04 -5.24
N VAL A 187 25.73 -4.99 -4.93
CA VAL A 187 26.09 -6.11 -4.04
C VAL A 187 27.12 -6.94 -4.81
N THR A 188 28.38 -6.51 -4.76
CA THR A 188 29.51 -7.32 -5.18
C THR A 188 29.75 -8.33 -4.08
N PHE A 189 29.25 -9.55 -4.26
CA PHE A 189 29.68 -10.69 -3.48
C PHE A 189 31.12 -11.00 -3.88
N SER A 190 32.08 -10.53 -3.09
CA SER A 190 33.45 -11.04 -3.12
C SER A 190 33.53 -12.20 -2.13
N HIS A 191 33.51 -13.42 -2.64
CA HIS A 191 33.99 -14.57 -1.86
C HIS A 191 35.51 -14.47 -1.73
N ARG A 192 35.99 -14.20 -0.51
CA ARG A 192 37.24 -14.74 0.02
C ARG A 192 37.21 -14.79 1.52
#